data_AF-A0A931AHA3-F1
#
_entry.id   AF-A0A931AHA3-F1
#
_cell.length_a   1.000
_cell.length_b   1.000
_cell.length_c   1.000
_cell.angle_alpha   90.00
_cell.angle_beta   90.00
_cell.angle_gamma   90.00
#
_symmetry.space_group_name_H-M   'P 1'
#
loop_
_entity.id
_entity.type
_entity.pdbx_description
1 polymer ?
#
loop_
_entity_poly.entity_id
_entity_poly.type
_entity_poly.pdbx_seq_one_letter_code
_entity_poly.pdbx_strand_id
1 'polypeptide(L)'
;MEIRSDDYVWQQVADEIKRRIEAGEYRPGMPIPAERRLADELGVSIGSTRRAVRELREEGWLKTLPKKGTFVVDRQAGQDDGG
;
A
#
# COMPACT_ATOMS: atom_id res chain seq x y z
N MET A 1 28.41 -5.42 3.91
CA MET A 1 27.08 -5.36 4.57
C MET A 1 26.06 -5.29 3.45
N GLU A 2 25.54 -6.43 3.03
CA GLU A 2 24.53 -6.50 1.96
C GLU A 2 23.17 -6.23 2.59
N ILE A 3 22.78 -4.95 2.60
CA ILE A 3 21.39 -4.60 2.83
C ILE A 3 20.63 -5.19 1.64
N ARG A 4 19.88 -6.26 1.89
CA ARG A 4 19.01 -6.89 0.90
C ARG A 4 18.02 -5.81 0.44
N SER A 5 18.26 -5.26 -0.74
CA SER A 5 17.56 -4.09 -1.30
C SER A 5 16.04 -4.23 -1.32
N ASP A 6 15.52 -5.46 -1.29
CA ASP A 6 14.09 -5.74 -1.27
C ASP A 6 13.38 -5.27 0.01
N ASP A 7 14.05 -5.30 1.17
CA ASP A 7 13.45 -4.96 2.46
C ASP A 7 13.17 -3.45 2.61
N TYR A 8 13.87 -2.59 1.87
CA TYR A 8 13.59 -1.15 1.89
C TYR A 8 12.57 -0.74 0.82
N VAL A 9 12.54 -1.46 -0.30
CA VAL A 9 11.64 -1.14 -1.43
C VAL A 9 10.18 -1.32 -1.02
N TRP A 10 9.82 -2.40 -0.32
CA TRP A 10 8.44 -2.59 0.11
C TRP A 10 7.98 -1.50 1.09
N GLN A 11 8.87 -1.00 1.95
CA GLN A 11 8.56 0.08 2.88
C GLN A 11 8.30 1.39 2.13
N GLN A 12 9.13 1.72 1.14
CA GLN A 12 8.91 2.91 0.31
C GLN A 12 7.62 2.83 -0.49
N VAL A 13 7.27 1.65 -1.05
CA VAL A 13 5.99 1.45 -1.74
C VAL A 13 4.82 1.65 -0.78
N ALA A 14 4.91 1.11 0.44
CA ALA A 14 3.85 1.25 1.44
C ALA A 14 3.67 2.72 1.86
N ASP A 15 4.77 3.42 2.14
CA ASP A 15 4.77 4.84 2.52
C ASP A 15 4.21 5.72 1.38
N GLU A 16 4.63 5.47 0.15
CA GLU A 16 4.15 6.19 -1.03
C GLU A 16 2.64 6.01 -1.23
N ILE A 17 2.13 4.79 -1.05
CA ILE A 17 0.68 4.53 -1.11
C ILE A 17 -0.05 5.27 0.02
N LYS A 18 0.47 5.23 1.26
CA LYS A 18 -0.11 5.96 2.41
C LYS A 18 -0.15 7.46 2.13
N ARG A 19 0.97 8.05 1.70
CA ARG A 19 1.05 9.48 1.35
C ARG A 19 0.07 9.88 0.27
N ARG A 20 -0.15 9.05 -0.75
CA ARG A 20 -1.15 9.31 -1.80
C ARG A 20 -2.58 9.19 -1.30
N ILE A 21 -2.85 8.28 -0.36
CA ILE A 21 -4.15 8.19 0.32
C ILE A 21 -4.38 9.45 1.16
N GLU A 22 -3.40 9.85 1.94
CA GLU A 22 -3.43 11.06 2.79
C GLU A 22 -3.52 12.35 1.96
N ALA A 23 -2.86 12.39 0.80
CA ALA A 23 -2.97 13.49 -0.16
C ALA A 23 -4.32 13.52 -0.89
N GLY A 24 -5.17 12.50 -0.74
CA GLY A 24 -6.49 12.39 -1.38
C GLY A 24 -6.44 11.92 -2.84
N GLU A 25 -5.27 11.49 -3.34
CA GLU A 25 -5.10 10.90 -4.66
C GLU A 25 -5.76 9.51 -4.72
N TYR A 26 -5.61 8.71 -3.65
CA TYR A 26 -6.32 7.46 -3.47
C TYR A 26 -7.35 7.56 -2.35
N ARG A 27 -8.62 7.75 -2.72
CA ARG A 27 -9.67 7.84 -1.71
C ARG A 27 -9.98 6.47 -1.12
N PRO A 28 -10.27 6.41 0.19
CA PRO A 28 -10.79 5.20 0.78
C PRO A 28 -12.10 4.75 0.11
N GLY A 29 -12.21 3.44 -0.10
CA GLY A 29 -13.28 2.82 -0.87
C GLY A 29 -13.03 2.80 -2.39
N MET A 30 -11.97 3.45 -2.88
CA MET A 30 -11.60 3.40 -4.30
C MET A 30 -10.77 2.14 -4.58
N PRO A 31 -10.99 1.45 -5.72
CA PRO A 31 -10.13 0.35 -6.13
C PRO A 31 -8.73 0.88 -6.47
N ILE A 32 -7.70 0.23 -5.95
CA ILE A 32 -6.33 0.52 -6.33
C ILE A 32 -5.92 -0.31 -7.56
N PRO A 33 -4.94 0.16 -8.35
CA PRO A 33 -4.26 -0.68 -9.31
C PRO A 33 -3.71 -1.95 -8.64
N ALA A 34 -3.71 -3.05 -9.40
CA ALA A 34 -3.16 -4.32 -8.91
C ALA A 34 -1.67 -4.19 -8.57
N GLU A 35 -1.15 -5.08 -7.72
CA GLU A 35 0.27 -5.13 -7.32
C GLU A 35 1.22 -5.07 -8.53
N ARG A 36 0.85 -5.71 -9.64
CA ARG A 36 1.64 -5.70 -10.88
C ARG A 36 1.74 -4.31 -11.53
N ARG A 37 0.65 -3.54 -11.50
CA ARG A 37 0.60 -2.17 -12.04
C ARG A 37 1.39 -1.23 -11.16
N LEU A 38 1.20 -1.30 -9.84
CA LEU A 38 2.00 -0.54 -8.88
C LEU A 38 3.49 -0.82 -9.02
N ALA A 39 3.87 -2.09 -9.18
CA ALA A 39 5.26 -2.48 -9.39
C ALA A 39 5.84 -1.85 -10.66
N ASP A 40 5.09 -1.87 -11.76
CA ASP A 40 5.47 -1.29 -13.05
C ASP A 40 5.58 0.24 -12.99
N GLU A 41 4.60 0.91 -12.37
CA GLU A 41 4.56 2.37 -12.24
C GLU A 41 5.67 2.92 -11.32
N LEU A 42 6.00 2.18 -10.25
CA LEU A 42 7.05 2.56 -9.31
C LEU A 42 8.43 2.05 -9.74
N GLY A 43 8.52 1.21 -10.77
CA GLY A 43 9.78 0.61 -11.24
C GLY A 43 10.39 -0.36 -10.23
N VAL A 44 9.56 -1.04 -9.44
CA VAL A 44 9.98 -1.94 -8.37
C VAL A 44 9.64 -3.39 -8.67
N SER A 45 10.23 -4.31 -7.91
CA SER A 45 9.91 -5.73 -8.00
C SER A 45 8.47 -6.01 -7.53
N ILE A 46 7.79 -6.92 -8.25
CA ILE A 46 6.46 -7.41 -7.87
C ILE A 46 6.48 -8.05 -6.47
N GLY A 47 7.60 -8.66 -6.08
CA GLY A 47 7.80 -9.26 -4.76
C GLY A 47 7.72 -8.23 -3.64
N SER A 48 8.42 -7.10 -3.80
CA SER A 48 8.40 -5.99 -2.84
C SER A 48 7.04 -5.30 -2.81
N THR A 49 6.42 -5.08 -3.97
CA THR A 49 5.06 -4.51 -4.03
C THR A 49 4.04 -5.42 -3.36
N ARG A 50 4.10 -6.72 -3.61
CA ARG A 50 3.23 -7.70 -2.95
C ARG A 50 3.45 -7.73 -1.45
N ARG A 51 4.69 -7.59 -0.98
CA ARG A 51 5.00 -7.46 0.45
C ARG A 51 4.40 -6.18 1.02
N ALA A 52 4.58 -5.04 0.37
CA ALA A 52 3.99 -3.77 0.76
C ALA A 52 2.48 -3.82 0.85
N VAL A 53 1.82 -4.34 -0.20
CA VAL A 53 0.36 -4.50 -0.26
C VAL A 53 -0.15 -5.44 0.81
N ARG A 54 0.60 -6.51 1.14
CA ARG A 54 0.25 -7.41 2.23
C ARG A 54 0.34 -6.71 3.58
N GLU A 55 1.44 -6.02 3.88
CA GLU A 55 1.58 -5.25 5.13
C GLU A 55 0.49 -4.20 5.24
N LEU A 56 0.24 -3.41 4.20
CA LEU A 56 -0.84 -2.43 4.16
C LEU A 56 -2.21 -3.08 4.39
N ARG A 57 -2.42 -4.31 3.92
CA ARG A 57 -3.66 -5.05 4.16
C ARG A 57 -3.77 -5.56 5.60
N GLU A 58 -2.66 -5.99 6.21
CA GLU A 58 -2.59 -6.40 7.61
C GLU A 58 -2.76 -5.20 8.57
N GLU A 59 -2.18 -4.05 8.20
CA GLU A 59 -2.36 -2.77 8.87
C GLU A 59 -3.77 -2.18 8.66
N GLY A 60 -4.56 -2.71 7.71
CA GLY A 60 -5.90 -2.24 7.43
C GLY A 60 -5.99 -0.96 6.58
N TRP A 61 -4.94 -0.63 5.83
CA TRP A 61 -4.95 0.39 4.77
C TRP A 61 -5.56 -0.13 3.46
N LEU A 62 -5.46 -1.44 3.21
CA LEU A 62 -6.00 -2.07 2.00
C LEU A 62 -6.92 -3.24 2.35
N LYS A 63 -7.90 -3.49 1.49
CA LYS A 63 -8.77 -4.67 1.59
C LYS A 63 -8.97 -5.30 0.23
N THR A 64 -8.65 -6.58 0.15
CA THR A 64 -8.99 -7.40 -1.02
C THR A 64 -10.41 -7.92 -0.88
N LEU A 65 -11.28 -7.52 -1.79
CA LEU A 65 -12.64 -8.03 -1.91
C LEU A 65 -12.69 -9.13 -2.98
N PRO A 66 -13.15 -10.35 -2.65
CA PRO A 66 -13.32 -11.41 -3.64
C PRO A 66 -14.25 -10.92 -4.76
N LYS A 67 -13.87 -11.17 -6.02
CA LYS A 67 -14.54 -10.72 -7.26
C LYS A 67 -14.50 -9.22 -7.58
N LYS A 68 -14.01 -8.35 -6.70
CA LYS A 68 -14.00 -6.88 -6.93
C LYS A 68 -12.59 -6.25 -7.01
N GLY A 69 -11.56 -6.91 -6.49
CA GLY A 69 -10.18 -6.41 -6.52
C GLY A 69 -9.72 -5.88 -5.16
N THR A 70 -8.67 -5.05 -5.15
CA THR A 70 -8.12 -4.45 -3.93
C THR A 70 -8.57 -3.00 -3.82
N PHE A 71 -9.03 -2.60 -2.64
CA PHE A 71 -9.56 -1.28 -2.35
C PHE A 71 -8.78 -0.63 -1.22
N VAL A 72 -8.66 0.70 -1.26
CA VAL A 72 -8.18 1.47 -0.10
C VAL A 72 -9.22 1.39 1.01
N VAL A 73 -8.77 1.20 2.23
CA VAL A 73 -9.57 1.25 3.44
C VAL A 73 -9.26 2.58 4.13
N ASP A 74 -10.31 3.28 4.54
CA ASP A 74 -10.13 4.45 5.40
C ASP A 74 -9.73 3.98 6.79
N ARG A 75 -8.52 4.35 7.23
CA ARG A 75 -8.09 4.20 8.62
C ARG A 75 -8.16 5.52 9.39
N GLN A 76 -8.36 6.66 8.71
CA GLN A 76 -8.38 7.96 9.38
C GLN A 76 -9.50 8.08 10.43
N ALA A 77 -10.54 7.24 10.37
CA ALA A 77 -11.52 7.14 11.45
C ALA A 77 -11.00 6.55 12.80
N GLY A 78 -9.71 6.20 12.95
CA GLY A 78 -9.19 5.55 14.16
C GLY A 78 -7.75 5.86 14.57
N GLN A 79 -7.13 6.95 14.09
CA GLN A 79 -5.77 7.31 14.50
C GLN A 79 -5.63 8.82 14.81
N ASP A 80 -6.60 9.35 15.57
CA ASP A 80 -6.44 10.55 16.39
C ASP A 80 -6.14 10.09 17.84
N ASP A 81 -4.96 9.52 18.08
CA ASP A 81 -4.53 9.25 19.46
C ASP A 81 -3.02 9.48 19.60
N GLY A 82 -2.70 10.74 19.93
CA GLY A 82 -1.80 11.08 21.02
C GLY A 82 -0.30 11.20 20.74
N GLY A 83 0.21 12.44 20.91
CA GLY A 83 1.52 12.70 21.52
C GLY A 83 2.48 13.57 20.73
#